data_AF-A0A3A0AA72-F1
#
_entry.id   AF-A0A3A0AA72-F1
#
_cell.length_a   1.000
_cell.length_b   1.000
_cell.length_c   1.000
_cell.angle_alpha   90.00
_cell.angle_beta   90.00
_cell.angle_gamma   90.00
#
_symmetry.space_group_name_H-M   'P 1'
#
loop_
_entity.id
_entity.type
_entity.pdbx_description
1 polymer ?
#
loop_
_entity_poly.entity_id
_entity_poly.type
_entity_poly.pdbx_seq_one_letter_code
_entity_poly.pdbx_strand_id
1 'polypeptide(L)' 'MGHPAPFPVALASRVIELYSYVGDVALDPFCGSGTTCVAGQRLGRRWVGYDVSEEYCELAWARVAEG' A
#
# COMPACT_ATOMS: atom_id res chain seq x y z
N MET A 1 2.18 17.39 14.83
CA MET A 1 2.24 16.43 13.73
C MET A 1 2.17 15.03 14.33
N GLY A 2 1.08 14.67 15.02
CA GLY A 2 -0.15 14.22 14.37
C GLY A 2 0.08 12.78 13.92
N HIS A 3 0.17 11.84 14.88
CA HIS A 3 0.55 10.45 14.69
C HIS A 3 -0.29 9.84 13.57
N PRO A 4 0.20 9.73 12.33
CA PRO A 4 -0.48 8.94 11.33
C PRO A 4 -0.45 7.53 11.92
N ALA A 5 -1.56 6.81 11.90
CA ALA A 5 -1.63 5.44 12.38
C ALA A 5 -1.66 4.47 11.18
N PRO A 6 -0.64 4.47 10.29
CA PRO A 6 -0.58 3.46 9.26
C PRO A 6 -0.38 2.11 9.95
N PHE A 7 -1.15 1.12 9.54
CA PHE A 7 -0.88 -0.24 9.99
C PHE A 7 0.50 -0.69 9.48
N PRO A 8 1.15 -1.67 10.15
CA PRO A 8 2.45 -2.18 9.72
C PRO A 8 2.39 -2.83 8.33
N VAL A 9 3.42 -2.63 7.51
CA VAL A 9 3.54 -3.29 6.18
C VAL A 9 3.42 -4.80 6.30
N ALA A 10 4.00 -5.40 7.35
CA ALA A 10 3.93 -6.84 7.60
C ALA A 10 2.50 -7.37 7.72
N LEU A 11 1.56 -6.56 8.23
CA LEU A 11 0.15 -6.95 8.32
C LEU A 11 -0.48 -7.03 6.92
N ALA A 12 -0.30 -6.01 6.10
CA ALA A 12 -0.78 -6.03 4.71
C ALA A 12 -0.11 -7.14 3.89
N SER A 13 1.20 -7.33 4.02
CA SER A 13 1.91 -8.40 3.33
C SER A 13 1.30 -9.76 3.61
N ARG A 14 1.01 -10.07 4.88
CA ARG A 14 0.39 -11.34 5.26
C ARG A 14 -0.97 -11.55 4.60
N VAL A 15 -1.81 -10.51 4.55
CA VAL A 15 -3.13 -10.61 3.90
C VAL A 15 -2.97 -10.80 2.39
N ILE A 16 -2.09 -10.04 1.73
CA ILE A 16 -1.84 -10.16 0.29
C ILE A 16 -1.34 -11.56 -0.07
N GLU A 17 -0.40 -12.13 0.70
CA GLU A 17 0.11 -13.49 0.46
C GLU A 17 -0.96 -14.58 0.61
N LEU A 18 -1.86 -14.43 1.59
CA LEU A 18 -2.90 -15.41 1.86
C LEU A 18 -4.02 -15.43 0.81
N TYR A 19 -4.28 -14.29 0.15
CA TYR A 19 -5.46 -14.10 -0.69
C TYR A 19 -5.17 -13.70 -2.14
N SER A 20 -3.90 -13.75 -2.59
CA SER A 20 -3.53 -13.43 -3.97
C SER A 20 -2.30 -14.20 -4.44
N TYR A 21 -2.12 -14.31 -5.75
CA TYR A 21 -0.93 -14.83 -6.39
C TYR A 21 0.00 -13.71 -6.89
N VAL A 22 1.25 -14.05 -7.17
CA VAL A 22 2.19 -13.12 -7.83
C VAL A 22 1.59 -12.65 -9.16
N GLY A 23 1.63 -11.35 -9.42
CA GLY A 23 1.06 -10.72 -10.62
C GLY A 23 -0.42 -10.31 -10.51
N ASP A 24 -1.15 -10.79 -9.49
CA ASP A 24 -2.51 -10.31 -9.19
C ASP A 24 -2.51 -8.82 -8.84
N VAL A 25 -3.71 -8.21 -8.87
CA VAL A 25 -3.92 -6.80 -8.55
C VAL A 25 -4.58 -6.68 -7.17
N ALA A 26 -3.92 -5.98 -6.24
CA ALA A 26 -4.52 -5.56 -4.98
C ALA A 26 -5.08 -4.14 -5.10
N LEU A 27 -6.35 -3.94 -4.71
CA LEU A 27 -7.00 -2.63 -4.67
C LEU A 27 -7.11 -2.14 -3.23
N ASP A 28 -6.64 -0.92 -2.97
CA ASP A 28 -6.84 -0.21 -1.71
C ASP A 28 -7.48 1.18 -1.97
N PRO A 29 -8.81 1.32 -1.82
CA PRO A 29 -9.51 2.56 -2.13
C PRO A 29 -9.37 3.65 -1.06
N PHE A 30 -8.64 3.36 0.03
CA PHE A 30 -8.36 4.29 1.12
C PHE A 30 -6.90 4.14 1.54
N CYS A 31 -6.00 4.26 0.56
CA CYS A 31 -4.62 3.79 0.73
C CYS A 31 -3.84 4.58 1.78
N GLY A 32 -4.29 5.79 2.15
CA GLY A 32 -3.60 6.68 3.07
C GLY A 32 -2.13 6.81 2.65
N SER A 33 -1.22 6.58 3.60
CA SER A 33 0.23 6.58 3.34
C SER A 33 0.76 5.43 2.45
N GLY A 34 -0.09 4.59 1.84
CA GLY A 34 0.31 3.61 0.83
C GLY A 34 0.83 2.27 1.36
N THR A 35 0.54 1.88 2.61
CA THR A 35 1.06 0.63 3.19
C THR A 35 0.71 -0.61 2.36
N THR A 36 -0.52 -0.71 1.85
CA THR A 36 -0.95 -1.83 0.99
C THR A 36 -0.21 -1.83 -0.35
N CYS A 37 0.01 -0.65 -0.95
CA CYS A 37 0.74 -0.51 -2.21
C CYS A 37 2.20 -0.97 -2.08
N VAL A 38 2.89 -0.52 -1.02
CA VAL A 38 4.25 -0.94 -0.70
C VAL A 38 4.33 -2.45 -0.46
N ALA A 39 3.37 -3.03 0.28
CA ALA A 39 3.31 -4.46 0.51
C ALA A 39 3.10 -5.24 -0.80
N GLY A 40 2.17 -4.80 -1.64
CA GLY A 40 1.89 -5.39 -2.95
C GLY A 40 3.13 -5.41 -3.85
N GLN A 41 3.82 -4.26 -3.98
CA GLN A 41 5.03 -4.13 -4.78
C GLN A 41 6.14 -5.09 -4.32
N ARG A 42 6.42 -5.12 -3.02
CA ARG A 42 7.44 -6.01 -2.43
C ARG A 42 7.15 -7.49 -2.64
N LEU A 43 5.87 -7.85 -2.72
CA LEU A 43 5.41 -9.21 -2.94
C LEU A 43 5.23 -9.56 -4.43
N GLY A 44 5.58 -8.68 -5.36
CA GLY A 44 5.40 -8.91 -6.80
C GLY A 44 3.93 -8.94 -7.22
N ARG A 45 3.05 -8.26 -6.50
CA ARG A 45 1.66 -7.98 -6.92
C ARG A 45 1.62 -6.61 -7.57
N ARG A 46 0.74 -6.48 -8.56
CA ARG A 46 0.31 -5.17 -9.05
C ARG A 46 -0.64 -4.57 -8.01
N TRP A 47 -0.78 -3.26 -8.02
CA TRP A 47 -1.62 -2.59 -7.05
C TRP A 47 -2.28 -1.36 -7.66
N VAL A 48 -3.44 -0.99 -7.11
CA VAL A 48 -4.13 0.28 -7.36
C VAL A 48 -4.49 0.84 -5.99
N GLY A 49 -4.02 2.04 -5.71
CA GLY A 49 -4.33 2.76 -4.48
C GLY A 49 -4.82 4.16 -4.79
N TYR A 50 -5.85 4.62 -4.09
CA TYR A 50 -6.25 6.01 -4.11
C TYR A 50 -6.72 6.47 -2.72
N ASP A 51 -6.60 7.76 -2.49
CA ASP A 51 -7.08 8.44 -1.30
C ASP A 51 -7.65 9.80 -1.72
N VAL A 52 -8.51 10.39 -0.88
CA VAL A 52 -9.07 11.72 -1.13
C VAL A 52 -8.10 12.83 -0.74
N SER A 53 -7.12 12.52 0.11
CA SER A 53 -6.07 13.45 0.52
C SER A 53 -4.90 13.41 -0.47
N GLU A 54 -4.69 14.52 -1.18
CA GLU A 54 -3.55 14.69 -2.09
C GLU A 54 -2.20 14.50 -1.35
N GLU A 55 -2.07 15.02 -0.13
CA GLU A 55 -0.89 14.83 0.72
C GLU A 55 -0.61 13.34 0.99
N TYR A 56 -1.65 12.54 1.22
CA TYR A 56 -1.47 11.09 1.40
C TYR A 56 -1.13 10.38 0.10
N CYS A 57 -1.71 10.80 -1.03
CA CYS A 57 -1.33 10.26 -2.33
C CYS A 57 0.14 10.53 -2.66
N GLU A 58 0.64 11.74 -2.39
CA GLU A 58 2.06 12.10 -2.58
C GLU A 58 2.97 11.26 -1.68
N LEU A 59 2.62 11.12 -0.39
CA LEU A 59 3.37 10.29 0.55
C LEU A 59 3.38 8.82 0.14
N ALA A 60 2.24 8.27 -0.27
CA ALA A 60 2.13 6.91 -0.76
C ALA A 60 3.02 6.69 -1.98
N TRP A 61 2.99 7.61 -2.94
CA TRP A 61 3.80 7.56 -4.14
C TRP A 61 5.30 7.59 -3.83
N ALA A 62 5.74 8.50 -2.95
CA ALA A 62 7.13 8.58 -2.52
C ALA A 62 7.61 7.25 -1.90
N ARG A 63 6.83 6.67 -0.98
CA ARG A 63 7.16 5.40 -0.32
C ARG A 63 7.22 4.20 -1.26
N VAL A 64 6.39 4.20 -2.30
CA VAL A 64 6.39 3.19 -3.35
C VAL A 64 7.62 3.34 -4.25
N ALA A 65 8.04 4.57 -4.56
CA ALA A 65 9.20 4.85 -5.41
C ALA A 65 10.55 4.54 -4.74
N GLU A 66 10.60 4.45 -3.40
CA GLU A 66 11.79 4.05 -2.64
C GLU A 66 12.13 2.56 -2.74
N GLY A 67 11.23 1.72 -3.30
CA GLY A 67 11.33 0.25 -3.28
C GLY A 67 11.33 -0.41 -4.64
#